data_AF-A0A2W5MG06-F1
#
_entry.id   AF-A0A2W5MG06-F1
#
_cell.length_a   1.000
_cell.length_b   1.000
_cell.length_c   1.000
_cell.angle_alpha   90.00
_cell.angle_beta   90.00
_cell.angle_gamma   90.00
#
_symmetry.space_group_name_H-M   'P 1'
#
loop_
_entity.id
_entity.type
_entity.pdbx_description
1 polymer ?
#
loop_
_entity_poly.entity_id
_entity_poly.type
_entity_poly.pdbx_seq_one_letter_code
_entity_poly.pdbx_strand_id
1 'polypeptide(L)'
;MQLSDSDYYTLDHFILAVLTRVRDGHCSAGEGRSSIMHALSAWDQGNAQEFAPWMELQMEEWGRDGGYFCMTRTMREPAFGEVAVTKRCPSE
;
A
#
# COMPACT_ATOMS: atom_id res chain seq x y z
N MET A 1 -4.57 -16.10 -17.78
CA MET A 1 -3.81 -14.85 -17.97
C MET A 1 -2.72 -14.82 -16.91
N GLN A 2 -1.46 -14.60 -17.26
CA GLN A 2 -0.37 -14.44 -16.29
C GLN A 2 -0.18 -12.95 -16.01
N LEU A 3 0.10 -12.59 -14.75
CA LEU A 3 0.49 -11.23 -14.36
C LEU A 3 1.80 -10.88 -15.06
N SER A 4 1.93 -9.65 -15.57
CA SER A 4 3.26 -9.13 -15.91
C SER A 4 4.06 -8.89 -14.64
N ASP A 5 5.39 -8.86 -14.73
CA ASP A 5 6.24 -8.52 -13.59
C ASP A 5 5.85 -7.15 -13.00
N SER A 6 5.49 -6.19 -13.85
CA SER A 6 5.01 -4.87 -13.43
C SER A 6 3.72 -4.95 -12.62
N ASP A 7 2.73 -5.72 -13.07
CA ASP A 7 1.46 -5.88 -12.35
C ASP A 7 1.67 -6.57 -11.00
N TYR A 8 2.60 -7.53 -10.94
CA TYR A 8 2.97 -8.20 -9.70
C TYR A 8 3.59 -7.21 -8.70
N TYR A 9 4.52 -6.37 -9.15
CA TYR A 9 5.12 -5.33 -8.29
C TYR A 9 4.06 -4.35 -7.79
N THR A 10 3.18 -3.86 -8.67
CA THR A 10 2.10 -2.94 -8.26
C THR A 10 1.17 -3.58 -7.23
N LEU A 11 0.82 -4.86 -7.40
CA LEU A 11 0.00 -5.60 -6.43
C LEU A 11 0.69 -5.76 -5.07
N ASP A 12 1.98 -6.12 -5.06
CA ASP A 12 2.75 -6.27 -3.82
C ASP A 12 2.82 -4.95 -3.04
N HIS A 13 3.17 -3.86 -3.74
CA HIS A 13 3.19 -2.51 -3.16
C HIS A 13 1.81 -2.09 -2.62
N PHE A 14 0.73 -2.39 -3.35
CA PHE A 14 -0.63 -2.12 -2.91
C PHE A 14 -1.01 -2.90 -1.65
N ILE A 15 -0.66 -4.19 -1.56
CA ILE A 15 -0.93 -5.01 -0.37
C ILE A 15 -0.19 -4.44 0.84
N LEU A 16 1.10 -4.10 0.69
CA LEU A 16 1.89 -3.48 1.76
C LEU A 16 1.31 -2.13 2.20
N ALA A 17 0.84 -1.33 1.25
CA ALA A 17 0.15 -0.07 1.50
C ALA A 17 -1.12 -0.27 2.35
N VAL A 18 -1.97 -1.23 1.98
CA VAL A 18 -3.20 -1.55 2.73
C VAL A 18 -2.89 -2.05 4.15
N LEU A 19 -1.93 -2.98 4.29
CA LEU A 19 -1.56 -3.52 5.60
C LEU A 19 -0.98 -2.44 6.52
N THR A 20 -0.22 -1.52 5.96
CA THR A 20 0.30 -0.34 6.69
C THR A 20 -0.85 0.52 7.21
N ARG A 21 -1.85 0.81 6.39
CA ARG A 21 -3.03 1.58 6.81
C ARG A 21 -3.83 0.89 7.91
N VAL A 22 -3.99 -0.43 7.84
CA VAL A 22 -4.64 -1.22 8.90
C VAL A 22 -3.82 -1.16 10.20
N ARG A 23 -2.50 -1.34 10.12
CA ARG A 23 -1.59 -1.27 11.27
C ARG A 23 -1.64 0.11 11.95
N ASP A 24 -1.67 1.16 11.15
CA ASP A 24 -1.63 2.55 11.62
C ASP A 24 -3.03 3.07 12.05
N GLY A 25 -4.08 2.24 11.90
CA GLY A 25 -5.43 2.56 12.33
C GLY A 25 -6.20 3.48 11.38
N HIS A 26 -5.71 3.68 10.16
CA HIS A 26 -6.38 4.49 9.14
C HIS A 26 -7.59 3.78 8.50
N CYS A 27 -7.64 2.45 8.58
CA CYS A 27 -8.81 1.66 8.22
C CYS A 27 -8.91 0.39 9.07
N SER A 28 -10.10 -0.19 9.13
CA SER A 28 -10.33 -1.49 9.78
C SER A 28 -9.73 -2.63 8.97
N ALA A 29 -9.44 -3.75 9.64
CA ALA A 29 -8.99 -4.97 8.97
C ALA A 29 -10.01 -5.48 7.92
N GLY A 30 -11.31 -5.23 8.15
CA GLY A 30 -12.37 -5.57 7.21
C GLY A 30 -12.30 -4.73 5.93
N GLU A 31 -12.08 -3.42 6.05
CA GLU A 31 -11.87 -2.51 4.91
C GLU A 31 -10.60 -2.88 4.15
N GLY A 32 -9.48 -3.11 4.86
CA GLY A 32 -8.24 -3.53 4.22
C GLY A 32 -8.38 -4.85 3.44
N ARG A 33 -9.03 -5.86 4.04
CA ARG A 33 -9.35 -7.10 3.32
C ARG A 33 -10.22 -6.84 2.10
N SER A 34 -11.23 -5.97 2.21
CA SER A 34 -12.10 -5.62 1.09
C SER A 34 -11.34 -4.98 -0.07
N SER A 35 -10.41 -4.06 0.22
CA SER A 35 -9.56 -3.42 -0.80
C SER A 35 -8.68 -4.43 -1.54
N ILE A 36 -8.05 -5.36 -0.82
CA ILE A 36 -7.22 -6.43 -1.42
C ILE A 36 -8.07 -7.35 -2.29
N MET A 37 -9.23 -7.80 -1.78
CA MET A 37 -10.13 -8.66 -2.54
C MET A 37 -10.67 -7.97 -3.79
N HIS A 38 -10.93 -6.66 -3.73
CA HIS A 38 -11.37 -5.88 -4.88
C HIS A 38 -10.32 -5.94 -6.00
N ALA A 39 -9.06 -5.64 -5.69
CA ALA A 39 -7.97 -5.74 -6.64
C ALA A 39 -7.87 -7.15 -7.25
N LEU A 40 -7.81 -8.19 -6.42
CA LEU A 40 -7.71 -9.58 -6.89
C LEU A 40 -8.91 -10.00 -7.76
N SER A 41 -10.12 -9.56 -7.42
CA SER A 41 -11.32 -9.85 -8.20
C SER A 41 -11.35 -9.13 -9.54
N ALA A 42 -10.82 -7.90 -9.62
CA ALA A 42 -10.70 -7.16 -10.88
C ALA A 42 -9.74 -7.85 -11.85
N TRP A 43 -8.65 -8.43 -11.33
CA TRP A 43 -7.75 -9.27 -12.11
C TRP A 43 -8.44 -10.55 -12.61
N ASP A 44 -9.10 -11.29 -11.72
CA ASP A 44 -9.76 -12.57 -12.04
C ASP A 44 -10.87 -12.41 -13.09
N GLN A 45 -11.60 -11.30 -13.06
CA GLN A 45 -12.68 -10.99 -14.00
C GLN A 45 -12.20 -10.53 -15.39
N GLY A 46 -10.88 -10.48 -15.63
CA GLY A 46 -10.32 -10.08 -16.93
C GLY A 46 -10.24 -8.57 -17.14
N ASN A 47 -10.48 -7.77 -16.10
CA ASN A 47 -10.29 -6.31 -16.12
C ASN A 47 -8.85 -5.92 -15.74
N ALA A 48 -7.87 -6.72 -16.19
CA ALA A 48 -6.45 -6.50 -15.94
C ALA A 48 -5.95 -5.11 -16.40
N GLN A 49 -6.63 -4.50 -17.38
CA GLN A 49 -6.28 -3.18 -17.91
C GLN A 49 -6.60 -2.05 -16.93
N GLU A 50 -7.61 -2.24 -16.08
CA GLU A 50 -8.02 -1.29 -15.05
C GLU A 50 -7.44 -1.65 -13.66
N PHE A 51 -6.85 -2.84 -13.55
CA PHE A 51 -6.29 -3.40 -12.32
C PHE A 51 -5.14 -2.55 -11.74
N ALA A 52 -4.06 -2.33 -12.50
CA ALA A 52 -2.93 -1.54 -12.03
C ALA A 52 -3.26 -0.04 -11.86
N PRO A 53 -3.95 0.62 -12.80
CA PRO A 53 -4.31 2.03 -12.65
C PRO A 53 -5.17 2.33 -11.42
N TRP A 54 -6.11 1.43 -11.07
CA TRP A 54 -6.94 1.62 -9.88
C TRP A 54 -6.14 1.56 -8.58
N MET A 55 -5.20 0.60 -8.46
CA MET A 55 -4.33 0.48 -7.29
C MET A 55 -3.41 1.70 -7.14
N GLU A 56 -2.83 2.17 -8.24
CA GLU A 56 -2.00 3.36 -8.26
C GLU A 56 -2.78 4.61 -7.83
N LEU A 57 -4.00 4.79 -8.34
CA LEU A 57 -4.88 5.88 -7.94
C LEU A 57 -5.20 5.84 -6.44
N GLN A 58 -5.53 4.67 -5.90
CA GLN A 58 -5.78 4.51 -4.47
C GLN A 58 -4.56 4.87 -3.63
N MET A 59 -3.37 4.41 -4.03
CA MET A 59 -2.12 4.76 -3.33
C MET A 59 -1.80 6.25 -3.45
N GLU A 60 -2.09 6.89 -4.59
CA GLU A 60 -1.94 8.34 -4.76
C GLU A 60 -2.89 9.12 -3.85
N GLU A 61 -4.16 8.74 -3.79
CA GLU A 61 -5.16 9.34 -2.88
C GLU A 61 -4.70 9.25 -1.43
N TRP A 62 -4.21 8.08 -1.00
CA TRP A 62 -3.68 7.88 0.35
C TRP A 62 -2.39 8.67 0.61
N GLY A 63 -1.56 8.86 -0.41
CA GLY A 63 -0.36 9.70 -0.34
C GLY A 63 -0.70 11.18 -0.18
N ARG A 64 -1.76 11.67 -0.83
CA ARG A 64 -2.26 13.05 -0.73
C ARG A 64 -2.92 13.35 0.61
N ASP A 65 -3.57 12.36 1.22
CA ASP A 65 -4.21 12.49 2.54
C ASP A 65 -3.22 12.41 3.73
N GLY A 66 -1.90 12.43 3.47
CA GLY A 66 -0.87 12.65 4.49
C GLY A 66 -0.22 11.38 5.06
N GLY A 67 -0.10 10.31 4.27
CA GLY A 67 0.30 9.01 4.79
C GLY A 67 1.17 8.13 3.91
N TYR A 68 2.15 8.66 3.16
CA TYR A 68 3.35 7.87 2.86
C TYR A 68 4.61 8.66 3.17
N PHE A 69 5.42 8.07 4.06
CA PHE A 69 6.82 8.43 4.22
C PHE A 69 7.48 8.40 2.84
N CYS A 70 8.10 9.51 2.49
CA CYS A 70 9.00 9.64 1.37
C CYS A 70 10.01 8.45 1.36
N MET A 71 9.80 7.45 0.51
CA MET A 71 10.77 6.38 0.25
C MET A 71 11.92 6.85 -0.67
N THR A 72 12.15 8.16 -0.79
CA THR A 72 13.44 8.65 -1.29
C THR A 72 14.30 9.07 -0.10
N ARG A 73 15.07 8.11 0.41
CA ARG A 73 16.52 8.22 0.67
C ARG A 73 16.92 7.31 1.84
N THR A 74 17.87 6.44 1.52
CA THR A 74 18.76 5.67 2.40
C THR A 74 18.31 4.25 2.75
N MET A 75 18.88 3.30 2.01
CA MET A 75 19.13 1.95 2.49
C MET A 75 19.84 2.01 3.85
N ARG A 76 19.17 1.58 4.92
CA ARG A 76 19.82 1.02 6.10
C ARG A 76 18.80 0.16 6.84
N GLU A 77 18.97 -1.16 6.73
CA GLU A 77 18.25 -2.15 7.52
C GLU A 77 18.33 -1.79 9.01
N PRO A 78 17.20 -1.76 9.76
CA PRO A 78 17.28 -1.87 11.19
C PRO A 78 17.49 -3.35 11.54
N ALA A 79 18.61 -3.63 12.21
CA ALA A 79 18.79 -4.90 12.89
C ALA A 79 17.64 -5.10 13.89
N PHE A 80 17.17 -6.34 13.99
CA PHE A 80 16.23 -6.83 14.99
C PHE A 80 16.39 -6.13 16.36
N GLY A 81 15.33 -5.52 16.88
CA GLY A 81 15.20 -5.35 18.34
C GLY A 81 14.74 -4.03 18.94
N GLU A 82 14.51 -2.95 18.19
CA GLU A 82 14.01 -1.70 18.78
C GLU A 82 12.95 -1.03 17.90
N VAL A 83 11.68 -1.08 18.32
CA VAL A 83 10.66 -0.15 17.82
C VAL A 83 10.51 0.96 18.83
N ALA A 84 11.39 1.95 18.75
CA ALA A 84 11.20 3.21 19.42
C ALA A 84 9.95 3.88 18.81
N VAL A 85 8.87 3.93 19.59
CA VAL A 85 7.71 4.77 19.31
C VAL A 85 8.19 6.22 19.38
N THR A 86 8.53 6.81 18.25
CA THR A 86 8.72 8.25 18.14
C THR A 86 7.59 8.83 17.32
N LYS A 87 6.50 9.17 18.03
CA LYS A 87 5.55 10.19 17.55
C LYS A 87 6.34 11.45 17.23
N ARG A 88 6.39 11.85 15.96
CA ARG A 88 6.58 13.25 15.53
C ARG A 88 5.94 13.49 14.16
N CYS A 89 4.69 13.89 14.20
CA CYS A 89 4.22 15.06 13.45
C CYS A 89 4.05 16.16 14.50
N PRO A 90 4.44 17.43 14.29
CA PRO A 90 4.13 18.23 13.09
C PRO A 90 5.31 19.11 12.62
N SER A 91 5.16 19.83 11.49
CA SER A 91 5.60 21.23 11.35
C SER A 91 5.07 21.84 10.04
N GLU A 92 4.24 22.87 10.25
CA GLU A 92 3.87 24.04 9.41
C GLU A 92 3.20 23.84 8.04
#